data_AF-A0A6G9W8V3-F1
#
_entry.id   AF-A0A6G9W8V3-F1
#
_cell.length_a   1.000
_cell.length_b   1.000
_cell.length_c   1.000
_cell.angle_alpha   90.00
_cell.angle_beta   90.00
_cell.angle_gamma   90.00
#
_symmetry.space_group_name_H-M   'P 1'
#
loop_
_entity.id
_entity.type
_entity.pdbx_description
1 polymer ?
#
loop_
_entity_poly.entity_id
_entity_poly.type
_entity_poly.pdbx_seq_one_letter_code
_entity_poly.pdbx_strand_id
1 'polypeptide(L)'
;MARHWAVLALTALSVSVAVAGIIATGGPAQGRAERRDQVRAQDLSEIQMLLTCKAQQAGRVGTDPTPIEACPMTPRLADPFTGAPYRIDLVPPDSLRLCAGFELPASDQPFSPDESGCIVQRISVS
;
A
#
# COMPACT_ATOMS: atom_id res chain seq x y z
N MET A 1 -5.44 -17.56 -52.39
CA MET A 1 -5.04 -18.36 -51.21
C MET A 1 -3.86 -17.74 -50.45
N ALA A 2 -2.68 -17.54 -51.06
CA ALA A 2 -1.49 -17.00 -50.37
C ALA A 2 -1.71 -15.64 -49.66
N ARG A 3 -2.50 -14.74 -50.26
CA ARG A 3 -2.84 -13.43 -49.64
C ARG A 3 -3.58 -13.56 -48.31
N HIS A 4 -4.35 -14.64 -48.10
CA HIS A 4 -5.20 -14.81 -46.92
C HIS A 4 -4.35 -15.32 -45.76
N TRP A 5 -3.42 -16.22 -46.06
CA TRP A 5 -2.41 -16.71 -45.12
C TRP A 5 -1.48 -15.60 -44.64
N ALA A 6 -1.04 -14.72 -45.54
CA ALA A 6 -0.21 -13.58 -45.15
C ALA A 6 -0.95 -12.63 -44.19
N VAL A 7 -2.23 -12.34 -44.45
CA VAL A 7 -3.05 -11.51 -43.56
C VAL A 7 -3.24 -12.19 -42.20
N LEU A 8 -3.55 -13.49 -42.17
CA LEU A 8 -3.69 -14.25 -40.93
C LEU A 8 -2.39 -14.24 -40.10
N ALA A 9 -1.26 -14.50 -40.74
CA ALA A 9 0.05 -14.48 -40.08
C ALA A 9 0.37 -13.10 -39.48
N LEU A 10 0.12 -12.02 -40.23
CA LEU A 10 0.35 -10.66 -39.74
C LEU A 10 -0.57 -10.30 -38.57
N THR A 11 -1.86 -10.68 -38.65
CA THR A 11 -2.80 -10.45 -37.54
C THR A 11 -2.41 -11.24 -36.29
N ALA A 12 -2.02 -12.51 -36.44
CA ALA A 12 -1.58 -13.34 -35.32
C ALA A 12 -0.30 -12.79 -34.67
N LEU A 13 0.66 -12.33 -35.49
CA LEU A 13 1.87 -11.68 -35.00
C LEU A 13 1.54 -10.39 -34.23
N SER A 14 0.68 -9.54 -34.79
CA SER A 14 0.28 -8.27 -34.17
C SER A 14 -0.41 -8.49 -32.83
N VAL A 15 -1.34 -9.45 -32.75
CA VAL A 15 -2.03 -9.81 -31.51
C VAL A 15 -1.03 -10.36 -30.49
N SER A 16 -0.11 -11.23 -30.92
CA SER A 16 0.92 -11.79 -30.03
C SER A 16 1.82 -10.71 -29.43
N VAL A 17 2.24 -9.73 -30.24
CA VAL A 17 3.03 -8.59 -29.77
C VAL A 17 2.24 -7.72 -28.79
N ALA A 18 0.96 -7.45 -29.06
CA ALA A 18 0.12 -6.67 -28.16
C ALA A 18 -0.08 -7.37 -26.81
N VAL A 19 -0.36 -8.69 -26.82
CA VAL A 19 -0.49 -9.49 -25.60
C VAL A 19 0.82 -9.52 -24.82
N ALA A 20 1.96 -9.73 -25.49
CA ALA A 20 3.26 -9.71 -24.85
C ALA A 20 3.57 -8.35 -24.21
N GLY A 21 3.22 -7.24 -24.87
CA GLY A 21 3.35 -5.90 -24.31
C GLY A 21 2.54 -5.70 -23.04
N ILE A 22 1.27 -6.13 -23.02
CA ILE A 22 0.40 -6.03 -21.84
C ILE A 22 0.93 -6.85 -20.66
N ILE A 23 1.43 -8.07 -20.94
CA ILE A 23 2.04 -8.91 -19.90
C ILE A 23 3.31 -8.26 -19.35
N ALA A 24 4.13 -7.66 -20.21
CA ALA A 24 5.39 -7.03 -19.82
C ALA A 24 5.21 -5.73 -19.01
N THR A 25 4.22 -4.90 -19.34
CA THR A 25 3.99 -3.61 -18.67
C THR A 25 3.00 -3.65 -17.51
N GLY A 26 2.29 -4.77 -17.34
CA GLY A 26 1.16 -4.85 -16.44
C GLY A 26 -0.14 -4.33 -17.09
N GLY A 27 -1.24 -5.02 -16.83
CA GLY A 27 -2.55 -4.68 -17.37
C GLY A 27 -3.23 -3.51 -16.64
N PRO A 28 -4.35 -2.97 -17.17
CA PRO A 28 -5.13 -1.91 -16.52
C PRO A 28 -5.72 -2.29 -15.15
N ALA A 29 -5.68 -3.57 -14.78
CA ALA A 29 -5.98 -4.02 -13.42
C ALA A 29 -4.85 -3.64 -12.43
N GLN A 30 -3.60 -3.78 -12.85
CA GLN A 30 -2.42 -3.48 -12.02
C GLN A 30 -2.37 -1.99 -11.67
N GLY A 31 -2.53 -1.09 -12.64
CA GLY A 31 -2.55 0.35 -12.37
C GLY A 31 -3.70 0.80 -11.44
N ARG A 32 -4.78 0.01 -11.33
CA ARG A 32 -5.84 0.26 -10.35
C ARG A 32 -5.46 -0.24 -8.96
N ALA A 33 -4.80 -1.39 -8.86
CA ALA A 33 -4.25 -1.91 -7.61
C ALA A 33 -3.18 -0.96 -7.04
N GLU A 34 -2.25 -0.48 -7.87
CA GLU A 34 -1.22 0.51 -7.49
C GLU A 34 -1.83 1.76 -6.86
N ARG A 35 -2.89 2.31 -7.46
CA ARG A 35 -3.58 3.48 -6.90
C ARG A 35 -4.26 3.20 -5.57
N ARG A 36 -4.87 2.02 -5.40
CA ARG A 36 -5.49 1.63 -4.13
C ARG A 36 -4.45 1.42 -3.03
N ASP A 37 -3.32 0.79 -3.37
CA ASP A 37 -2.20 0.59 -2.46
C ASP A 37 -1.54 1.91 -2.06
N GLN A 38 -1.42 2.88 -2.98
CA GLN A 38 -0.98 4.24 -2.64
C GLN A 38 -1.91 4.91 -1.62
N VAL A 39 -3.23 4.74 -1.77
CA VAL A 39 -4.21 5.26 -0.81
C VAL A 39 -4.05 4.59 0.55
N ARG A 40 -3.87 3.27 0.59
CA ARG A 40 -3.61 2.52 1.85
C ARG A 40 -2.32 3.00 2.52
N ALA A 41 -1.24 3.16 1.75
CA ALA A 41 0.03 3.65 2.26
C ALA A 41 -0.08 5.07 2.83
N GLN A 42 -0.84 5.94 2.17
CA GLN A 42 -1.12 7.28 2.66
C GLN A 42 -1.91 7.24 3.98
N ASP A 43 -2.94 6.40 4.09
CA ASP A 43 -3.70 6.24 5.33
C ASP A 43 -2.80 5.76 6.49
N LEU A 44 -1.95 4.76 6.25
CA LEU A 44 -1.00 4.28 7.25
C LEU A 44 0.00 5.39 7.66
N SER A 45 0.44 6.22 6.72
CA SER A 45 1.31 7.37 7.00
C SER A 45 0.61 8.41 7.90
N GLU A 46 -0.67 8.69 7.67
CA GLU A 46 -1.44 9.64 8.49
C GLU A 46 -1.69 9.07 9.91
N ILE A 47 -1.98 7.78 10.03
CA ILE A 47 -2.05 7.08 11.32
C ILE A 47 -0.71 7.19 12.06
N GLN A 48 0.40 6.93 11.36
CA GLN A 48 1.73 7.04 11.94
C GLN A 48 2.01 8.46 12.45
N MET A 49 1.67 9.49 11.69
CA MET A 49 1.84 10.88 12.12
C MET A 49 1.10 11.18 13.42
N LEU A 50 -0.15 10.72 13.53
CA LEU A 50 -0.95 10.86 14.76
C LEU A 50 -0.28 10.15 15.94
N LEU A 51 0.13 8.89 15.76
CA LEU A 51 0.74 8.10 16.83
C LEU A 51 2.11 8.63 17.26
N THR A 52 2.90 9.15 16.33
CA THR A 52 4.16 9.84 16.62
C THR A 52 3.91 11.10 17.46
N CYS A 53 2.93 11.93 17.07
CA CYS A 53 2.54 13.11 17.86
C CYS A 53 2.12 12.72 19.28
N LYS A 54 1.25 11.71 19.41
CA LYS A 54 0.80 11.21 20.72
C LYS A 54 1.96 10.67 21.55
N ALA A 55 2.90 9.98 20.94
CA ALA A 55 4.06 9.44 21.64
C ALA A 55 4.98 10.54 22.18
N GLN A 56 5.20 11.59 21.39
CA GLN A 56 5.96 12.78 21.82
C GLN A 56 5.28 13.49 23.00
N GLN A 57 3.95 13.64 22.97
CA GLN A 57 3.21 14.26 24.07
C GLN A 57 3.18 13.39 25.34
N ALA A 58 3.10 12.06 25.20
CA ALA A 58 2.95 11.13 26.31
C ALA A 58 4.28 10.60 26.88
N GLY A 59 5.41 10.81 26.20
CA GLY A 59 6.69 10.21 26.59
C GLY A 59 6.77 8.70 26.37
N ARG A 60 5.84 8.09 25.61
CA ARG A 60 5.80 6.64 25.36
C ARG A 60 5.04 6.31 24.08
N VAL A 61 5.42 5.22 23.42
CA VAL A 61 4.72 4.70 22.23
C VAL A 61 3.40 4.04 22.63
N GLY A 62 2.35 4.28 21.84
CA GLY A 62 1.02 3.68 22.01
C GLY A 62 0.38 3.34 20.67
N THR A 63 -0.65 2.50 20.71
CA THR A 63 -1.33 1.97 19.51
C THR A 63 -2.73 2.54 19.31
N ASP A 64 -3.23 3.34 20.24
CA ASP A 64 -4.56 3.93 20.16
C ASP A 64 -4.57 5.11 19.16
N PRO A 65 -5.30 5.02 18.04
CA PRO A 65 -5.35 6.09 17.04
C PRO A 65 -6.48 7.10 17.32
N THR A 66 -7.01 7.16 18.55
CA THR A 66 -7.98 8.19 18.92
C THR A 66 -7.30 9.56 19.01
N PRO A 67 -7.79 10.60 18.30
CA PRO A 67 -7.24 11.94 18.38
C PRO A 67 -7.37 12.56 19.77
N ILE A 68 -6.46 13.46 20.11
CA ILE A 68 -6.49 14.25 21.35
C ILE A 68 -6.33 15.73 21.01
N GLU A 69 -6.63 16.63 21.94
CA GLU A 69 -6.54 18.09 21.70
C GLU A 69 -5.15 18.52 21.19
N ALA A 70 -4.08 17.96 21.75
CA ALA A 70 -2.71 18.23 21.33
C ALA A 70 -2.33 17.63 19.96
N CYS A 71 -3.07 16.63 19.49
CA CYS A 71 -2.84 15.92 18.24
C CYS A 71 -4.19 15.68 17.51
N PRO A 72 -4.79 16.74 16.91
CA PRO A 72 -6.17 16.71 16.43
C PRO A 72 -6.36 16.06 15.04
N MET A 73 -5.33 15.39 14.52
CA MET A 73 -5.39 14.71 13.22
C MET A 73 -6.39 13.55 13.27
N THR A 74 -7.26 13.45 12.26
CA THR A 74 -8.31 12.41 12.14
C THR A 74 -8.06 11.52 10.92
N PRO A 75 -7.05 10.64 10.94
CA PRO A 75 -6.77 9.73 9.83
C PRO A 75 -7.92 8.73 9.63
N ARG A 76 -8.03 8.19 8.41
CA ARG A 76 -8.94 7.06 8.15
C ARG A 76 -8.41 5.80 8.81
N LEU A 77 -9.25 5.14 9.61
CA LEU A 77 -8.88 3.92 10.36
C LEU A 77 -9.32 2.62 9.69
N ALA A 78 -9.99 2.72 8.54
CA ALA A 78 -10.44 1.58 7.75
C ALA A 78 -10.19 1.83 6.27
N ASP A 79 -9.87 0.77 5.54
CA ASP A 79 -9.64 0.78 4.10
C ASP A 79 -10.93 1.24 3.38
N PRO A 80 -10.89 2.34 2.61
CA PRO A 80 -12.07 2.87 1.92
C PRO A 80 -12.60 1.96 0.80
N PHE A 81 -11.83 0.97 0.33
CA PHE A 81 -12.22 0.05 -0.74
C PHE A 81 -12.82 -1.25 -0.22
N THR A 82 -12.44 -1.67 1.00
CA THR A 82 -12.86 -2.97 1.57
C THR A 82 -13.67 -2.82 2.86
N GLY A 83 -13.58 -1.68 3.54
CA GLY A 83 -14.14 -1.46 4.88
C GLY A 83 -13.37 -2.14 6.00
N ALA A 84 -12.28 -2.86 5.69
CA ALA A 84 -11.49 -3.56 6.70
C ALA A 84 -10.73 -2.56 7.59
N PRO A 85 -10.71 -2.73 8.92
CA PRO A 85 -9.93 -1.87 9.80
C PRO A 85 -8.42 -2.07 9.58
N TYR A 86 -7.66 -0.99 9.62
CA TYR A 86 -6.20 -1.07 9.65
C TYR A 86 -5.74 -1.64 11.00
N ARG A 87 -4.69 -2.46 10.97
CA ARG A 87 -4.14 -3.09 12.18
C ARG A 87 -2.95 -2.28 12.68
N ILE A 88 -2.92 -2.03 13.98
CA ILE A 88 -1.90 -1.24 14.67
C ILE A 88 -1.39 -2.08 15.84
N ASP A 89 -0.20 -2.63 15.69
CA ASP A 89 0.44 -3.45 16.70
C ASP A 89 1.68 -2.75 17.25
N LEU A 90 1.90 -2.86 18.57
CA LEU A 90 3.15 -2.41 19.19
C LEU A 90 4.22 -3.48 18.97
N VAL A 91 5.38 -3.06 18.48
CA VAL A 91 6.60 -3.87 18.42
C VAL A 91 7.58 -3.28 19.43
N PRO A 92 7.70 -3.88 20.63
CA PRO A 92 8.57 -3.35 21.67
C PRO A 92 10.03 -3.19 21.21
N PRO A 93 10.75 -2.19 21.72
CA PRO A 93 10.32 -1.24 22.76
C PRO A 93 9.58 0.00 22.23
N ASP A 94 9.83 0.41 20.99
CA ASP A 94 9.51 1.76 20.49
C ASP A 94 9.02 1.77 19.03
N SER A 95 8.66 0.61 18.49
CA SER A 95 8.26 0.49 17.09
C SER A 95 6.77 0.17 16.98
N LEU A 96 6.16 0.63 15.90
CA LEU A 96 4.80 0.29 15.52
C LEU A 96 4.82 -0.53 14.25
N ARG A 97 3.89 -1.49 14.18
CA ARG A 97 3.57 -2.25 12.98
C ARG A 97 2.18 -1.86 12.52
N LEU A 98 2.12 -1.24 11.35
CA LEU A 98 0.90 -0.75 10.72
C LEU A 98 0.59 -1.62 9.50
N CYS A 99 -0.58 -2.24 9.45
CA CYS A 99 -0.91 -3.19 8.40
C CYS A 99 -2.19 -2.84 7.66
N ALA A 100 -2.17 -3.08 6.35
CA ALA A 100 -3.29 -2.93 5.42
C ALA A 100 -3.36 -4.12 4.45
N GLY A 101 -4.51 -4.28 3.78
CA GLY A 101 -4.70 -5.29 2.75
C GLY A 101 -4.14 -4.85 1.39
N PHE A 102 -2.81 -4.72 1.29
CA PHE A 102 -2.14 -4.40 0.02
C PHE A 102 -2.40 -5.49 -1.03
N GLU A 103 -2.58 -5.08 -2.29
CA GLU A 103 -2.90 -5.99 -3.40
C GLU A 103 -1.68 -6.40 -4.20
N LEU A 104 -0.68 -5.54 -4.25
CA LEU A 104 0.57 -5.80 -4.94
C LEU A 104 1.55 -6.55 -4.04
N PRO A 105 2.44 -7.36 -4.63
CA PRO A 105 3.49 -8.01 -3.88
C PRO A 105 4.38 -6.97 -3.18
N ALA A 106 4.94 -7.36 -2.04
CA ALA A 106 5.92 -6.55 -1.35
C ALA A 106 7.09 -6.21 -2.29
N SER A 107 7.65 -5.02 -2.06
CA SER A 107 8.83 -4.55 -2.80
C SER A 107 9.98 -4.40 -1.82
N ASP A 108 11.22 -4.66 -2.26
CA ASP A 108 12.44 -4.44 -1.46
C ASP A 108 12.78 -2.95 -1.21
N GLN A 109 11.85 -2.03 -1.50
CA GLN A 109 12.07 -0.61 -1.25
C GLN A 109 11.99 -0.30 0.25
N PRO A 110 12.80 0.65 0.75
CA PRO A 110 12.66 1.15 2.11
C PRO A 110 11.25 1.66 2.39
N PHE A 111 10.73 1.36 3.58
CA PHE A 111 9.39 1.78 4.04
C PHE A 111 8.21 1.20 3.23
N SER A 112 8.45 0.16 2.42
CA SER A 112 7.38 -0.62 1.81
C SER A 112 6.79 -1.65 2.78
N PRO A 113 5.55 -2.11 2.52
CA PRO A 113 4.97 -3.23 3.27
C PRO A 113 5.79 -4.50 3.11
N ASP A 114 5.89 -5.29 4.19
CA ASP A 114 6.39 -6.66 4.16
C ASP A 114 5.39 -7.62 3.46
N GLU A 115 5.77 -8.89 3.33
CA GLU A 115 4.92 -9.95 2.75
C GLU A 115 3.57 -10.14 3.48
N SER A 116 3.44 -9.64 4.71
CA SER A 116 2.18 -9.67 5.47
C SER A 116 1.35 -8.40 5.33
N GLY A 117 1.77 -7.47 4.47
CA GLY A 117 1.11 -6.19 4.23
C GLY A 117 1.34 -5.17 5.35
N CYS A 118 2.45 -5.28 6.09
CA CYS A 118 2.74 -4.45 7.24
C CYS A 118 4.00 -3.58 7.05
N ILE A 119 3.92 -2.33 7.50
CA ILE A 119 5.06 -1.41 7.58
C ILE A 119 5.45 -1.30 9.05
N VAL A 120 6.73 -1.53 9.35
CA VAL A 120 7.28 -1.36 10.71
C VAL A 120 8.06 -0.05 10.77
N GLN A 121 7.71 0.82 11.71
CA GLN A 121 8.41 2.09 11.92
C GLN A 121 8.76 2.30 13.38
N ARG A 122 9.98 2.78 13.63
CA ARG A 122 10.41 3.21 14.96
C ARG A 122 9.89 4.63 15.23
N ILE A 123 9.35 4.84 16.42
CA ILE A 123 9.00 6.17 16.93
C ILE A 123 10.08 6.60 17.92
N SER A 124 10.74 7.71 17.65
CA SER A 124 11.62 8.37 18.62
C SER A 124 10.79 9.25 19.54
N VAL A 125 10.89 8.98 20.84
CA VAL A 125 10.34 9.83 21.89
C VAL A 125 11.50 10.65 22.46
N SER A 126 11.46 11.95 22.26
CA SER A 126 12.50 12.91 22.70
C SER A 126 12.24 13.42 24.11
#